data_AF-A0A8S3I6T9-F1
#
_entry.id   AF-A0A8S3I6T9-F1
#
_cell.length_a   1.000
_cell.length_b   1.000
_cell.length_c   1.000
_cell.angle_alpha   90.00
_cell.angle_beta   90.00
_cell.angle_gamma   90.00
#
_symmetry.space_group_name_H-M   'P 1'
#
loop_
_entity.id
_entity.type
_entity.pdbx_description
1 polymer ?
#
loop_
_entity_poly.entity_id
_entity_poly.type
_entity_poly.pdbx_seq_one_letter_code
_entity_poly.pdbx_strand_id
1 'polypeptide(L)'
;MISSIDRTKLAILVEIDVQERLFDDNEEENNFISIIRRGLKQYSKEPMALGGIFRIEKGAVRAHVMPDFVNEDLLGKQQVDQWLKYYDMSAPLNCLSVLLTDDINNAGFRLEHSHFFSDHGQSGHYHFDVTPKEIHYHGYFILCDEAIIVDPVV
;
A
#
# COMPACT_ATOMS: atom_id res chain seq x y z
N MET A 1 -2.04 -20.10 -12.00
CA MET A 1 -1.56 -21.22 -11.15
C MET A 1 -0.06 -21.05 -11.00
N ILE A 2 0.45 -20.67 -9.82
CA ILE A 2 1.90 -20.56 -9.58
C ILE A 2 2.44 -21.99 -9.57
N SER A 3 3.15 -22.38 -10.63
CA SER A 3 3.50 -23.78 -10.92
C SER A 3 4.77 -24.28 -10.24
N SER A 4 5.56 -23.40 -9.61
CA SER A 4 6.73 -23.81 -8.82
C SER A 4 7.25 -22.64 -7.98
N ILE A 5 7.51 -22.88 -6.70
CA ILE A 5 8.34 -22.01 -5.86
C ILE A 5 9.75 -22.57 -5.91
N ASP A 6 10.69 -21.84 -6.51
CA ASP A 6 12.10 -22.20 -6.44
C ASP A 6 12.60 -21.98 -5.01
N ARG A 7 12.74 -23.07 -4.26
CA ARG A 7 13.22 -23.06 -2.87
C ARG A 7 14.73 -22.85 -2.75
N THR A 8 15.45 -22.76 -3.87
CA THR A 8 16.90 -22.52 -3.88
C THR A 8 17.26 -21.04 -3.99
N LYS A 9 16.30 -20.20 -4.39
CA LYS A 9 16.50 -18.76 -4.51
C LYS A 9 16.55 -18.14 -3.12
N LEU A 10 17.72 -17.61 -2.76
CA LEU A 10 17.87 -16.81 -1.54
C LEU A 10 17.10 -15.50 -1.73
N ALA A 11 16.04 -15.30 -0.95
CA ALA A 11 15.33 -14.03 -0.91
C ALA A 11 15.88 -13.18 0.25
N ILE A 12 16.21 -11.93 -0.03
CA ILE A 12 16.50 -10.96 1.02
C ILE A 12 15.15 -10.47 1.54
N LEU A 13 14.88 -10.75 2.82
CA LEU A 13 13.74 -10.18 3.54
C LEU A 13 14.18 -8.85 4.16
N VAL A 14 13.47 -7.78 3.84
CA VAL A 14 13.68 -6.46 4.42
C VAL A 14 12.65 -6.26 5.52
N GLU A 15 13.13 -6.20 6.76
CA GLU A 15 12.34 -5.83 7.92
C GLU A 15 12.37 -4.31 8.12
N ILE A 16 11.20 -3.71 8.35
CA ILE A 16 11.03 -2.27 8.56
C ILE A 16 10.16 -2.07 9.80
N ASP A 17 10.74 -1.50 10.85
CA ASP A 17 10.05 -1.13 12.09
C ASP A 17 10.11 0.40 12.23
N VAL A 18 8.94 1.04 12.24
CA VAL A 18 8.79 2.50 12.31
C VAL A 18 7.80 2.84 13.42
N GLN A 19 8.28 3.58 14.40
CA GLN A 19 7.48 4.14 15.48
C GLN A 19 7.41 5.65 15.31
N GLU A 20 6.22 6.20 15.49
CA GLU A 20 5.91 7.61 15.34
C GLU A 20 6.17 8.16 13.93
N ARG A 21 5.14 8.75 13.33
CA ARG A 21 5.31 9.62 12.17
C ARG A 21 5.52 11.04 12.69
N LEU A 22 6.67 11.63 12.39
CA LEU A 22 6.94 13.02 12.74
C LEU A 22 5.97 13.94 11.96
N PHE A 23 5.60 15.08 12.56
CA PHE A 23 4.61 16.00 12.01
C PHE A 23 4.94 16.38 10.55
N ASP A 24 3.93 16.27 9.69
CA ASP A 24 4.05 16.51 8.25
C ASP A 24 2.74 17.12 7.75
N ASP A 25 2.84 18.19 6.94
CA ASP A 25 1.70 18.87 6.34
C ASP A 25 1.06 18.05 5.19
N ASN A 26 1.75 17.01 4.69
CA ASN A 26 1.29 16.15 3.60
C ASN A 26 1.28 14.66 3.99
N GLU A 27 0.24 14.27 4.73
CA GLU A 27 0.06 12.91 5.25
C GLU A 27 -0.12 11.87 4.15
N GLU A 28 -0.78 12.23 3.04
CA GLU A 28 -0.99 11.34 1.91
C GLU A 28 0.34 10.97 1.23
N GLU A 29 1.25 11.94 1.02
CA GLU A 29 2.53 11.69 0.37
C GLU A 29 3.62 11.13 1.30
N ASN A 30 3.43 11.25 2.62
CA ASN A 30 4.42 10.86 3.62
C ASN A 30 3.94 9.73 4.52
N ASN A 31 2.97 8.96 4.06
CA ASN A 31 2.52 7.73 4.71
C ASN A 31 3.60 6.63 4.61
N PHE A 32 3.45 5.57 5.42
CA PHE A 32 4.44 4.48 5.53
C PHE A 32 4.88 3.87 4.19
N ILE A 33 3.95 3.64 3.25
CA ILE A 33 4.26 3.04 1.96
C ILE A 33 4.92 4.05 1.01
N SER A 34 4.43 5.29 0.99
CA SER A 34 4.97 6.32 0.12
C SER A 34 6.42 6.70 0.49
N ILE A 35 6.77 6.71 1.78
CA ILE A 35 8.17 6.97 2.19
C ILE A 35 9.12 5.85 1.77
N ILE A 36 8.67 4.58 1.83
CA ILE A 36 9.46 3.43 1.37
C ILE A 36 9.68 3.55 -0.14
N ARG A 37 8.61 3.79 -0.91
CA ARG A 37 8.69 3.95 -2.36
C ARG A 37 9.64 5.10 -2.74
N ARG A 38 9.52 6.25 -2.07
CA ARG A 38 10.39 7.42 -2.31
C ARG A 38 11.85 7.12 -2.00
N GLY A 39 12.14 6.42 -0.91
CA GLY A 39 13.50 5.99 -0.56
C GLY A 39 14.13 5.10 -1.63
N LEU A 40 13.37 4.10 -2.12
CA LEU A 40 13.82 3.23 -3.21
C LEU A 40 14.05 4.00 -4.51
N LYS A 41 13.15 4.95 -4.83
CA LYS A 41 13.26 5.78 -6.02
C LYS A 41 14.50 6.68 -6.02
N GLN A 42 14.97 7.08 -4.84
CA GLN A 42 16.23 7.81 -4.68
C GLN A 42 17.46 6.91 -4.81
N TYR A 43 17.33 5.64 -4.43
CA TYR A 43 18.42 4.66 -4.47
C TYR A 43 18.75 4.19 -5.90
N SER A 44 17.74 3.96 -6.73
CA SER A 44 17.91 3.44 -8.10
C SER A 44 17.18 4.28 -9.14
N LYS A 45 17.79 4.38 -10.33
CA LYS A 45 17.14 4.94 -11.53
C LYS A 45 16.26 3.92 -12.25
N GLU A 46 16.60 2.63 -12.12
CA GLU A 46 15.80 1.53 -12.67
C GLU A 46 14.57 1.29 -11.79
N PRO A 47 13.40 0.96 -12.37
CA PRO A 47 12.20 0.65 -11.61
C PRO A 47 12.44 -0.48 -10.61
N MET A 48 12.02 -0.27 -9.37
CA MET A 48 12.07 -1.27 -8.29
C MET A 48 10.66 -1.55 -7.78
N ALA A 49 10.44 -2.77 -7.30
CA ALA A 49 9.15 -3.19 -6.76
C ALA A 49 9.35 -3.96 -5.46
N LEU A 50 8.52 -3.67 -4.45
CA LEU A 50 8.42 -4.47 -3.24
C LEU A 50 7.01 -5.04 -3.11
N GLY A 51 6.95 -6.27 -2.59
CA GLY A 51 5.73 -6.90 -2.12
C GLY A 51 5.94 -7.43 -0.71
N GLY A 52 4.90 -7.43 0.11
CA GLY A 52 5.02 -7.92 1.47
C GLY A 52 3.79 -7.71 2.33
N ILE A 53 4.02 -7.91 3.62
CA ILE A 53 3.05 -7.69 4.68
C ILE A 53 3.62 -6.68 5.67
N PHE A 54 2.78 -5.80 6.17
CA PHE A 54 3.10 -5.02 7.36
C PHE A 54 1.93 -5.02 8.31
N ARG A 55 2.23 -4.84 9.59
CA ARG A 55 1.24 -4.75 10.65
C ARG A 55 1.28 -3.36 11.22
N ILE A 56 0.10 -2.81 11.44
CA ILE A 56 -0.08 -1.60 12.23
C ILE A 56 -0.38 -2.09 13.64
N GLU A 57 0.61 -2.01 14.52
CA GLU A 57 0.55 -2.55 15.89
C GLU A 57 -0.18 -1.61 16.85
N LYS A 58 -0.08 -0.29 16.60
CA LYS A 58 -0.69 0.78 17.41
C LYS A 58 -1.15 1.92 16.51
N GLY A 59 -2.12 2.69 16.98
CA GLY A 59 -2.67 3.85 16.27
C GLY A 59 -3.89 3.53 15.41
N ALA A 60 -4.24 4.44 14.52
CA ALA A 60 -5.36 4.31 13.59
C ALA A 60 -5.01 4.88 12.21
N VAL A 61 -5.73 4.42 11.19
CA VAL A 61 -5.55 4.82 9.79
C VAL A 61 -6.84 5.30 9.18
N ARG A 62 -6.71 6.25 8.26
CA ARG A 62 -7.72 6.57 7.28
C ARG A 62 -7.79 5.45 6.25
N ALA A 63 -8.97 4.91 6.04
CA ALA A 63 -9.23 3.84 5.09
C ALA A 63 -10.52 4.09 4.32
N HIS A 64 -10.69 3.39 3.19
CA HIS A 64 -11.96 3.37 2.48
C HIS A 64 -12.46 1.97 2.16
N VAL A 65 -13.78 1.85 2.00
CA VAL A 65 -14.48 0.69 1.46
C VAL A 65 -15.37 1.16 0.31
N MET A 66 -15.39 0.40 -0.78
CA MET A 66 -16.29 0.65 -1.91
C MET A 66 -17.70 0.17 -1.54
N PRO A 67 -18.74 1.01 -1.67
CA PRO A 67 -20.13 0.55 -1.60
C PRO A 67 -20.55 -0.07 -2.95
N ASP A 68 -21.85 -0.37 -3.10
CA ASP A 68 -22.40 -0.83 -4.38
C ASP A 68 -22.08 0.14 -5.52
N PHE A 69 -21.90 -0.41 -6.73
CA PHE A 69 -21.69 0.38 -7.93
C PHE A 69 -22.91 1.26 -8.24
N VAL A 70 -22.63 2.46 -8.75
CA VAL A 70 -23.65 3.40 -9.22
C VAL A 70 -23.96 3.18 -10.71
N ASN A 71 -25.12 3.64 -11.16
CA ASN A 71 -25.56 3.54 -12.56
C ASN A 71 -25.08 4.71 -13.43
N GLU A 72 -24.15 5.52 -12.94
CA GLU A 72 -23.61 6.71 -13.63
C GLU A 72 -22.09 6.68 -13.64
N ASP A 73 -21.49 7.29 -14.65
CA ASP A 73 -20.04 7.34 -14.78
C ASP A 73 -19.42 8.28 -13.74
N LEU A 74 -18.39 7.80 -13.04
CA LEU A 74 -17.56 8.61 -12.16
C LEU A 74 -16.36 9.14 -12.96
N LEU A 75 -16.53 10.30 -13.57
CA LEU A 75 -15.61 10.92 -14.53
C LEU A 75 -14.37 11.58 -13.91
N GLY A 76 -14.19 11.53 -12.59
CA GLY A 76 -13.02 12.11 -11.95
C GLY A 76 -12.88 11.79 -10.47
N LYS A 77 -11.69 12.11 -9.93
CA LYS A 77 -11.30 11.82 -8.55
C LYS A 77 -12.32 12.30 -7.52
N GLN A 78 -12.86 13.51 -7.68
CA GLN A 78 -13.83 14.05 -6.73
C GLN A 78 -15.12 13.22 -6.64
N GLN A 79 -15.62 12.72 -7.78
CA GLN A 79 -16.82 11.89 -7.81
C GLN A 79 -16.54 10.51 -7.21
N VAL A 80 -15.36 9.94 -7.49
CA VAL A 80 -14.90 8.70 -6.85
C VAL A 80 -14.80 8.88 -5.33
N ASP A 81 -14.15 9.95 -4.86
CA ASP A 81 -14.00 10.25 -3.43
C ASP A 81 -15.37 10.45 -2.73
N GLN A 82 -16.38 10.99 -3.43
CA GLN A 82 -17.73 11.12 -2.87
C GLN A 82 -18.49 9.79 -2.78
N TRP A 83 -18.23 8.88 -3.72
CA TRP A 83 -18.82 7.55 -3.76
C TRP A 83 -18.22 6.64 -2.67
N LEU A 84 -16.91 6.68 -2.49
CA LEU A 84 -16.19 5.89 -1.49
C LEU A 84 -16.67 6.17 -0.06
N LYS A 85 -16.64 5.13 0.80
CA LYS A 85 -16.95 5.26 2.22
C LYS A 85 -15.67 5.25 3.04
N TYR A 86 -15.38 6.37 3.70
CA TYR A 86 -14.16 6.55 4.49
C TYR A 86 -14.39 6.30 5.97
N TYR A 87 -13.41 5.69 6.61
CA TYR A 87 -13.42 5.33 8.02
C TYR A 87 -12.03 5.52 8.62
N ASP A 88 -12.00 5.84 9.91
CA ASP A 88 -10.79 5.73 10.71
C ASP A 88 -10.81 4.36 11.41
N MET A 89 -9.86 3.50 11.09
CA MET A 89 -9.78 2.11 11.56
C MET A 89 -8.57 1.93 12.47
N SER A 90 -8.73 1.24 13.59
CA SER A 90 -7.74 1.15 14.66
C SER A 90 -6.94 -0.14 14.59
N ALA A 91 -5.67 -0.04 14.98
CA ALA A 91 -4.81 -1.17 15.22
C ALA A 91 -5.42 -2.18 16.23
N PRO A 92 -5.06 -3.47 16.15
CA PRO A 92 -4.10 -4.04 15.20
C PRO A 92 -4.70 -4.29 13.81
N LEU A 93 -3.96 -3.98 12.74
CA LEU A 93 -4.34 -4.23 11.34
C LEU A 93 -3.23 -4.98 10.61
N ASN A 94 -3.58 -6.07 9.91
CA ASN A 94 -2.65 -6.81 9.04
C ASN A 94 -2.82 -6.34 7.61
N CYS A 95 -1.79 -5.68 7.07
CA CYS A 95 -1.81 -5.03 5.76
C CYS A 95 -0.99 -5.81 4.73
N LEU A 96 -1.58 -6.04 3.57
CA LEU A 96 -0.92 -6.61 2.39
C LEU A 96 -0.63 -5.46 1.44
N SER A 97 0.63 -5.31 1.04
CA SER A 97 1.08 -4.18 0.24
C SER A 97 1.92 -4.59 -0.95
N VAL A 98 1.69 -3.88 -2.05
CA VAL A 98 2.54 -3.85 -3.23
C VAL A 98 2.90 -2.41 -3.55
N LEU A 99 4.14 -2.20 -3.96
CA LEU A 99 4.61 -0.90 -4.45
C LEU A 99 5.61 -1.07 -5.60
N LEU A 100 5.54 -0.16 -6.56
CA LEU A 100 6.48 0.02 -7.68
C LEU A 100 6.98 1.47 -7.67
N THR A 101 8.28 1.70 -7.82
CA THR A 101 8.82 3.07 -7.83
C THR A 101 8.35 3.88 -9.03
N ASP A 102 8.11 3.21 -10.16
CA ASP A 102 7.79 3.81 -11.46
C ASP A 102 6.82 2.97 -12.27
N ASP A 103 6.10 3.64 -13.17
CA ASP A 103 5.26 2.98 -14.16
C ASP A 103 6.14 2.46 -15.30
N ILE A 104 6.42 1.16 -15.27
CA ILE A 104 7.33 0.51 -16.22
C ILE A 104 6.75 0.63 -17.62
N ASN A 105 7.50 1.28 -18.53
CA ASN A 105 7.11 1.53 -19.92
C ASN A 105 5.78 2.30 -20.08
N ASN A 106 5.36 3.08 -19.09
CA ASN A 106 4.05 3.77 -19.07
C ASN A 106 2.87 2.81 -19.30
N ALA A 107 2.96 1.60 -18.72
CA ALA A 107 2.01 0.54 -18.96
C ALA A 107 0.77 0.60 -18.04
N GLY A 108 0.67 1.63 -17.20
CA GLY A 108 -0.49 1.88 -16.34
C GLY A 108 -0.43 1.15 -14.99
N PHE A 109 0.76 0.88 -14.47
CA PHE A 109 0.89 0.25 -13.14
C PHE A 109 0.36 1.15 -12.02
N ARG A 110 -0.37 0.55 -11.08
CA ARG A 110 -0.69 1.18 -9.80
C ARG A 110 0.54 1.14 -8.89
N LEU A 111 1.15 2.30 -8.66
CA LEU A 111 2.45 2.41 -7.97
C LEU A 111 2.41 2.05 -6.49
N GLU A 112 1.28 2.26 -5.82
CA GLU A 112 1.10 1.96 -4.40
C GLU A 112 -0.32 1.43 -4.20
N HIS A 113 -0.43 0.28 -3.56
CA HIS A 113 -1.72 -0.30 -3.22
C HIS A 113 -1.61 -1.18 -1.97
N SER A 114 -2.35 -0.81 -0.93
CA SER A 114 -2.38 -1.54 0.34
C SER A 114 -3.81 -1.78 0.81
N HIS A 115 -4.13 -3.03 1.08
CA HIS A 115 -5.38 -3.43 1.73
C HIS A 115 -5.06 -4.10 3.07
N PHE A 116 -6.02 -4.13 3.99
CA PHE A 116 -5.82 -4.74 5.30
C PHE A 116 -7.06 -5.46 5.82
N PHE A 117 -6.84 -6.30 6.83
CA PHE A 117 -7.86 -6.99 7.61
C PHE A 117 -7.47 -7.06 9.09
N SER A 118 -8.43 -7.36 9.95
CA SER A 118 -8.23 -7.53 11.39
C SER A 118 -9.11 -8.65 11.97
N ASP A 119 -8.77 -9.10 13.17
CA ASP A 119 -9.57 -10.06 13.94
C ASP A 119 -10.75 -9.40 14.66
N HIS A 120 -10.92 -8.08 14.51
CA HIS A 120 -11.96 -7.28 15.15
C HIS A 120 -12.94 -6.64 14.15
N GLY A 121 -12.96 -7.16 12.91
CA GLY A 121 -13.97 -6.81 11.90
C GLY A 121 -13.70 -5.50 11.16
N GLN A 122 -12.45 -5.02 11.16
CA GLN A 122 -12.03 -3.85 10.38
C GLN A 122 -11.14 -4.28 9.21
N SER A 123 -11.47 -3.76 8.02
CA SER A 123 -10.77 -4.07 6.78
C SER A 123 -11.06 -3.00 5.74
N GLY A 124 -10.15 -2.79 4.80
CA GLY A 124 -10.39 -1.86 3.71
C GLY A 124 -9.12 -1.55 2.92
N HIS A 125 -9.22 -0.47 2.15
CA HIS A 125 -8.10 0.14 1.45
C HIS A 125 -7.43 1.18 2.35
N TYR A 126 -6.14 1.02 2.62
CA TYR A 126 -5.34 1.94 3.43
C TYR A 126 -5.04 3.23 2.67
N HIS A 127 -5.08 4.37 3.38
CA HIS A 127 -4.57 5.66 2.87
C HIS A 127 -3.33 6.12 3.68
N PHE A 128 -3.52 6.49 4.95
CA PHE A 128 -2.46 7.01 5.83
C PHE A 128 -2.88 6.91 7.31
N ASP A 129 -1.93 7.02 8.25
CA ASP A 129 -2.26 7.11 9.68
C ASP A 129 -2.85 8.45 10.08
N VAL A 130 -3.79 8.41 11.03
CA VAL A 130 -4.43 9.59 11.64
C VAL A 130 -4.00 9.81 13.10
N THR A 131 -3.13 8.95 13.63
CA THR A 131 -2.55 9.05 14.98
C THR A 131 -1.01 9.03 14.92
N PRO A 132 -0.37 10.01 14.28
CA PRO A 132 1.06 9.97 13.94
C PRO A 132 1.98 9.77 15.15
N LYS A 133 1.64 10.31 16.33
CA LYS A 133 2.46 10.15 17.55
C LYS A 133 2.34 8.77 18.22
N GLU A 134 1.35 7.98 17.84
CA GLU A 134 1.07 6.68 18.47
C GLU A 134 1.28 5.52 17.48
N ILE A 135 1.41 5.83 16.19
CA ILE A 135 1.49 4.85 15.12
C ILE A 135 2.75 3.99 15.28
N HIS A 136 2.59 2.69 15.07
CA HIS A 136 3.69 1.73 15.02
C HIS A 136 3.46 0.78 13.85
N TYR A 137 4.35 0.86 12.86
CA TYR A 137 4.38 -0.03 11.71
C TYR A 137 5.49 -1.07 11.87
N HIS A 138 5.20 -2.32 11.57
CA HIS A 138 6.19 -3.38 11.50
C HIS A 138 5.97 -4.24 10.27
N GLY A 139 6.91 -4.21 9.32
CA GLY A 139 6.73 -4.80 8.00
C GLY A 139 7.88 -5.68 7.54
N TYR A 140 7.53 -6.63 6.67
CA TYR A 140 8.42 -7.57 6.03
C TYR A 140 8.16 -7.56 4.53
N PHE A 141 9.17 -7.14 3.77
CA PHE A 141 9.08 -6.96 2.32
C PHE A 141 10.17 -7.75 1.59
N ILE A 142 9.85 -8.16 0.37
CA ILE A 142 10.82 -8.74 -0.57
C ILE A 142 10.88 -7.91 -1.83
N LEU A 143 12.05 -7.91 -2.48
CA LEU A 143 12.20 -7.35 -3.82
C LEU A 143 11.53 -8.26 -4.85
N CYS A 144 10.73 -7.69 -5.74
CA CYS A 144 10.13 -8.43 -6.85
C CYS A 144 11.12 -8.49 -8.03
N ASP A 145 11.27 -9.67 -8.63
CA ASP A 145 12.12 -9.86 -9.82
C ASP A 145 11.42 -9.44 -11.12
N GLU A 146 10.09 -9.56 -11.16
CA GLU A 146 9.29 -9.38 -12.37
C GLU A 146 7.99 -8.63 -12.04
N ALA A 147 7.54 -7.81 -13.00
CA ALA A 147 6.23 -7.17 -12.99
C ALA A 147 5.49 -7.55 -14.28
N ILE A 148 4.26 -8.06 -14.13
CA ILE A 148 3.47 -8.61 -15.23
C ILE A 148 2.13 -7.90 -15.24
N ILE A 149 1.71 -7.41 -16.41
CA ILE A 149 0.36 -6.92 -16.64
C ILE A 149 -0.47 -8.04 -17.27
N VAL A 150 -1.64 -8.27 -16.70
CA VAL A 150 -2.62 -9.23 -17.18
C VAL A 150 -3.88 -8.44 -17.50
N ASP A 151 -4.40 -8.61 -18.72
CA ASP A 151 -5.62 -7.93 -19.19
C ASP A 151 -5.55 -6.39 -19.06
N PRO A 152 -4.61 -5.73 -19.78
CA PRO A 152 -4.49 -4.28 -19.73
C PRO A 152 -5.75 -3.60 -20.26
N VAL A 153 -6.09 -2.45 -19.68
CA VAL A 153 -7.11 -1.56 -20.24
C VAL A 153 -6.66 -1.14 -21.64
N VAL A 154 -7.54 -1.33 -22.63
CA VAL A 154 -7.30 -0.99 -24.06
C VAL A 154 -7.69 0.45 -24.33
#